data_AF-A0A8T5M7I0-F1
#
_entry.id   AF-A0A8T5M7I0-F1
#
_cell.length_a   1.000
_cell.length_b   1.000
_cell.length_c   1.000
_cell.angle_alpha   90.00
_cell.angle_beta   90.00
_cell.angle_gamma   90.00
#
_symmetry.space_group_name_H-M   'P 1'
#
loop_
_entity.id
_entity.type
_entity.pdbx_description
1 polymer ?
#
loop_
_entity_poly.entity_id
_entity_poly.type
_entity_poly.pdbx_seq_one_letter_code
_entity_poly.pdbx_strand_id
1 'polypeptide(L)' 'MVKNHTFRFRITKTQFEEIRQEAKVQGYLTIAPYLRDIAFNKNRFIESKIIETNVLVKKIMEMLQDGRK' A
#
# COMPACT_ATOMS: atom_id res chain seq x y z
N MET A 1 -23.92 -12.36 -10.20
CA MET A 1 -22.53 -12.83 -10.41
C MET A 1 -21.58 -11.71 -10.00
N VAL A 2 -20.55 -12.01 -9.22
CA VAL A 2 -19.50 -11.04 -8.89
C VAL A 2 -18.73 -10.71 -10.17
N LYS A 3 -18.54 -9.42 -10.47
CA LYS A 3 -17.74 -8.99 -11.63
C LYS A 3 -16.25 -9.17 -11.27
N ASN A 4 -15.60 -10.14 -11.91
CA ASN A 4 -14.16 -10.34 -11.76
C ASN A 4 -13.42 -9.47 -12.78
N HIS A 5 -12.49 -8.64 -12.30
CA HIS A 5 -11.59 -7.86 -13.16
C HIS A 5 -10.22 -8.50 -13.18
N THR A 6 -9.70 -8.75 -14.38
CA THR A 6 -8.38 -9.37 -14.56
C THR A 6 -7.37 -8.28 -14.88
N PHE A 7 -6.27 -8.24 -14.15
CA PHE A 7 -5.14 -7.37 -14.45
C PHE A 7 -4.06 -8.17 -15.16
N ARG A 8 -3.51 -7.61 -16.24
CA ARG A 8 -2.41 -8.20 -17.00
C ARG A 8 -1.38 -7.13 -17.27
N PHE A 9 -0.12 -7.44 -17.04
CA PHE A 9 1.01 -6.56 -17.32
C PHE A 9 2.16 -7.40 -17.84
N ARG A 10 2.99 -6.80 -18.69
CA ARG A 10 4.15 -7.45 -19.27
C ARG A 10 5.35 -7.21 -18.36
N ILE A 11 6.11 -8.27 -18.11
CA ILE A 11 7.35 -8.23 -17.34
C ILE A 11 8.45 -8.99 -18.08
N THR A 12 9.70 -8.67 -17.76
CA THR A 12 10.85 -9.43 -18.25
C THR A 12 10.99 -10.75 -17.48
N LYS A 13 11.79 -11.68 -18.02
CA LYS A 13 12.10 -12.95 -17.34
C LYS A 13 12.78 -12.72 -15.98
N THR A 14 13.70 -11.76 -15.91
CA THR A 14 14.41 -11.43 -14.66
C THR A 14 13.45 -10.95 -13.58
N GLN A 15 12.56 -10.00 -13.93
CA GLN A 15 11.54 -9.50 -13.02
C GLN A 15 10.60 -10.61 -12.53
N PHE A 16 10.24 -11.54 -13.42
CA PHE A 16 9.41 -12.69 -13.04
C PHE A 16 10.09 -13.57 -11.99
N GLU A 17 11.36 -13.90 -12.18
CA GLU A 17 12.10 -14.73 -11.22
C GLU A 17 12.30 -14.01 -9.89
N GLU A 18 12.58 -12.72 -9.89
CA GLU A 18 12.65 -11.89 -8.66
C GLU A 18 11.33 -11.93 -7.88
N ILE A 19 10.21 -11.63 -8.55
CA ILE A 19 8.86 -11.67 -7.96
C ILE A 19 8.55 -13.06 -7.41
N ARG A 20 8.92 -14.11 -8.14
CA ARG A 20 8.68 -15.49 -7.75
C ARG A 20 9.47 -15.87 -6.50
N GLN A 21 10.75 -15.49 -6.42
CA GLN A 21 11.58 -15.76 -5.24
C GLN A 21 11.06 -14.98 -4.04
N GLU A 22 10.71 -13.71 -4.21
CA GLU A 22 10.16 -12.89 -3.13
C GLU A 22 8.85 -13.47 -2.58
N ALA A 23 7.93 -13.89 -3.47
CA ALA A 23 6.69 -14.56 -3.09
C ALA A 23 6.96 -15.85 -2.30
N LYS A 24 7.94 -16.65 -2.71
CA LYS A 24 8.33 -17.88 -2.03
C LYS A 24 8.91 -17.61 -0.63
N VAL A 25 9.78 -16.60 -0.50
CA VAL A 25 10.37 -16.18 0.78
C VAL A 25 9.30 -15.72 1.76
N GLN A 26 8.26 -15.04 1.27
CA GLN A 26 7.11 -14.61 2.08
C GLN A 26 6.08 -15.72 2.32
N GLY A 27 6.35 -16.96 1.90
CA GLY A 27 5.50 -18.12 2.18
C GLY A 27 4.30 -18.31 1.25
N TYR A 28 4.23 -17.58 0.12
CA TYR A 28 3.15 -17.73 -0.83
C TYR A 28 3.37 -18.94 -1.75
N LEU A 29 2.31 -19.75 -1.93
CA LEU A 29 2.31 -20.90 -2.83
C LEU A 29 2.35 -20.49 -4.31
N THR A 30 1.71 -19.37 -4.66
CA THR A 30 1.65 -18.84 -6.02
C THR A 30 1.81 -17.32 -6.04
N ILE A 31 2.15 -16.76 -7.20
CA ILE A 31 2.40 -15.32 -7.37
C ILE A 31 1.10 -14.50 -7.28
N ALA A 32 -0.05 -15.06 -7.66
CA ALA A 32 -1.33 -14.34 -7.69
C ALA A 32 -1.83 -13.82 -6.32
N PRO A 33 -1.84 -14.62 -5.23
CA PRO A 33 -2.17 -14.11 -3.89
C PRO A 33 -1.14 -13.09 -3.41
N TYR A 34 0.15 -13.32 -3.65
CA TYR A 34 1.22 -12.37 -3.31
C TYR A 34 1.01 -10.98 -3.93
N LEU A 35 0.73 -10.94 -5.24
CA LEU A 35 0.48 -9.68 -5.94
C LEU A 35 -0.80 -8.98 -5.48
N ARG A 36 -1.85 -9.76 -5.14
CA ARG A 36 -3.09 -9.21 -4.59
C ARG A 36 -2.84 -8.57 -3.23
N ASP A 37 -2.15 -9.27 -2.34
CA ASP A 37 -1.81 -8.75 -1.02
C ASP A 37 -0.97 -7.49 -1.13
N ILE A 38 0.01 -7.43 -2.02
CA ILE A 38 0.77 -6.19 -2.25
C ILE A 38 -0.14 -5.07 -2.73
N ALA A 39 -1.02 -5.34 -3.70
CA ALA A 39 -1.90 -4.34 -4.27
C ALA A 39 -2.91 -3.79 -3.24
N PHE A 40 -3.37 -4.63 -2.32
CA PHE A 40 -4.32 -4.23 -1.27
C PHE A 40 -3.64 -3.65 -0.02
N ASN A 41 -2.50 -4.22 0.40
CA ASN A 41 -1.81 -3.82 1.62
C ASN A 41 -0.93 -2.58 1.42
N LYS A 42 -0.42 -2.31 0.21
CA LYS A 42 0.21 -1.02 -0.10
C LYS A 42 -0.85 0.04 -0.39
N ASN A 43 -1.71 0.31 0.60
CA ASN A 43 -2.65 1.41 0.52
C ASN A 43 -1.96 2.73 0.84
N ARG A 44 -0.91 3.04 0.06
CA ARG A 44 -0.11 4.27 0.17
C ARG A 44 -0.96 5.53 0.23
N PHE A 45 -2.14 5.49 -0.42
CA PHE A 45 -3.11 6.57 -0.40
C PHE A 45 -3.80 6.75 0.96
N ILE A 46 -4.16 5.65 1.63
CA ILE A 46 -4.70 5.71 2.99
C ILE A 46 -3.59 6.12 3.98
N GLU A 47 -2.40 5.53 3.87
CA GLU A 47 -1.26 5.91 4.71
C GLU A 47 -0.91 7.40 4.55
N SER A 48 -0.86 7.91 3.32
CA SER A 48 -0.60 9.34 3.08
C SER A 48 -1.70 10.22 3.68
N LYS A 49 -2.98 9.82 3.57
CA LYS A 49 -4.10 10.57 4.13
C LYS A 49 -4.10 10.63 5.66
N ILE A 50 -3.70 9.54 6.32
CA ILE A 50 -3.56 9.49 7.78
C ILE A 50 -2.43 10.42 8.22
N ILE A 51 -1.29 10.39 7.52
CA ILE A 51 -0.14 11.27 7.81
C ILE A 51 -0.53 12.74 7.62
N GLU A 52 -1.16 13.08 6.50
CA GLU A 52 -1.65 14.44 6.22
C GLU A 52 -2.57 14.95 7.34
N THR A 53 -3.52 14.11 7.76
CA THR A 53 -4.50 14.46 8.80
C THR A 53 -3.83 14.70 10.14
N ASN A 54 -2.88 13.84 10.53
CA ASN A 54 -2.11 14.00 11.77
C ASN A 54 -1.28 15.29 11.79
N VAL A 55 -0.67 15.67 10.66
CA VAL A 55 0.06 16.95 10.54
C VAL A 55 -0.90 18.13 10.70
N LEU A 56 -2.09 18.04 10.12
CA LEU A 56 -3.09 19.12 10.14
C LEU A 56 -3.66 19.32 11.56
N VAL A 57 -3.95 18.22 12.27
CA VAL A 57 -4.40 18.24 13.67
C VAL A 57 -3.32 18.84 14.58
N LYS A 58 -2.04 18.48 14.40
CA LYS A 58 -0.94 19.07 15.18
C LYS A 58 -0.89 20.59 15.03
N LYS A 59 -0.99 21.10 13.79
CA LYS A 59 -1.00 22.55 13.54
C LYS A 59 -2.19 23.25 14.21
N ILE A 60 -3.39 22.66 14.15
CA ILE A 60 -4.57 23.22 14.81
C ILE A 60 -4.36 23.26 16.33
N MET A 61 -3.81 22.21 16.92
CA MET A 61 -3.54 22.13 18.36
C MET A 61 -2.49 23.17 18.80
N GLU A 62 -1.44 23.39 18.02
CA GLU A 62 -0.43 24.42 18.26
C GLU A 62 -1.06 25.82 18.23
N MET A 63 -1.89 26.13 17.22
CA MET A 63 -2.59 27.41 17.12
C MET A 63 -3.56 27.65 18.30
N LEU A 64 -4.22 26.60 18.78
CA LEU A 64 -5.12 26.69 19.94
C LEU A 64 -4.37 26.85 21.27
N GLN A 65 -3.13 26.36 21.38
CA GLN A 65 -2.29 26.56 22.56
C GLN A 65 -1.67 27.95 22.61
N ASP A 66 -1.24 28.50 21.47
CA ASP A 66 -0.71 29.87 21.40
C ASP A 66 -1.78 30.93 21.60
N GLY A 67 -3.02 30.70 21.15
CA GLY A 67 -4.14 31.63 21.40
C GLY A 67 -4.68 31.63 22.84
N ARG A 68 -4.15 30.79 23.73
CA ARG A 68 -4.50 30.75 25.17
C ARG A 68 -3.46 31.40 26.08
N LYS A 69 -2.38 31.97 25.53
CA LYS A 69 -1.41 32.82 26.25
C LYS A 69 -1.74 34.29 26.01
#